data_AF-A0A534R6S6-F1
#
_entry.id   AF-A0A534R6S6-F1
#
_cell.length_a   1.000
_cell.length_b   1.000
_cell.length_c   1.000
_cell.angle_alpha   90.00
_cell.angle_beta   90.00
_cell.angle_gamma   90.00
#
_symmetry.space_group_name_H-M   'P 1'
#
loop_
_entity.id
_entity.type
_entity.pdbx_description
1 polymer ?
#
loop_
_entity_poly.entity_id
_entity_poly.type
_entity_poly.pdbx_seq_one_letter_code
_entity_poly.pdbx_strand_id
1 'polypeptide(L)'
;LGITGHYHFRGLGFEAYRVHTDGSLGELLYRYQGFDQPNFQQFSDPPVLHPGEGIEWRCHYQNNTDKTFTYGPDASTQEHCILFGAYYPTDTVQEAINCTHDKDSAGHDVSTVAIIPGE
;
A
#
# COMPACT_ATOMS: atom_id res chain seq x y z
N LEU A 1 -4.88 6.54 -14.31
CA LEU A 1 -4.56 6.05 -12.95
C LEU A 1 -4.66 7.21 -11.97
N GLY A 2 -5.29 7.00 -10.82
CA GLY A 2 -5.17 7.88 -9.65
C GLY A 2 -5.01 7.02 -8.39
N ILE A 3 -4.10 7.38 -7.50
CA ILE A 3 -3.73 6.57 -6.32
C ILE A 3 -3.50 7.42 -5.07
N THR A 4 -3.72 6.82 -3.90
CA THR A 4 -3.34 7.37 -2.60
C THR A 4 -2.95 6.25 -1.64
N GLY A 5 -1.96 6.51 -0.79
CA GLY A 5 -1.54 5.58 0.26
C GLY A 5 -2.24 5.88 1.57
N HIS A 6 -2.40 4.86 2.41
CA HIS A 6 -2.98 5.01 3.75
C HIS A 6 -2.29 4.09 4.77
N TYR A 7 -2.03 4.65 5.95
CA TYR A 7 -1.48 4.00 7.14
C TYR A 7 -1.97 4.68 8.42
N HIS A 8 -1.83 4.02 9.59
CA HIS A 8 -2.20 4.61 10.88
C HIS A 8 -1.01 5.26 11.59
N PHE A 9 -1.11 5.44 12.91
CA PHE A 9 -0.37 6.47 13.62
C PHE A 9 1.14 6.24 13.73
N ARG A 10 1.60 5.03 13.44
CA ARG A 10 3.05 4.72 13.46
C ARG A 10 3.73 4.88 12.12
N GLY A 11 2.99 5.14 11.06
CA GLY A 11 3.61 5.31 9.76
C GLY A 11 4.44 6.59 9.69
N LEU A 12 5.63 6.45 9.13
CA LEU A 12 6.57 7.51 8.82
C LEU A 12 6.57 7.86 7.33
N GLY A 13 6.07 6.95 6.49
CA GLY A 13 6.06 7.14 5.06
C GLY A 13 5.37 6.01 4.32
N PHE A 14 5.00 6.33 3.08
CA PHE A 14 4.42 5.41 2.12
C PHE A 14 5.08 5.62 0.76
N GLU A 15 5.39 4.53 0.09
CA GLU A 15 5.94 4.52 -1.26
C GLU A 15 5.22 3.47 -2.10
N ALA A 16 4.92 3.78 -3.36
CA ALA A 16 4.47 2.80 -4.34
C ALA A 16 5.35 2.85 -5.58
N TYR A 17 5.72 1.68 -6.08
CA TYR A 17 6.60 1.47 -7.22
C TYR A 17 5.89 0.62 -8.26
N ARG A 18 6.24 0.82 -9.53
CA ARG A 18 5.97 -0.19 -10.56
C ARG A 18 6.80 -1.44 -10.27
N VAL A 19 6.25 -2.59 -10.63
CA VAL A 19 6.95 -3.88 -10.64
C VAL A 19 6.97 -4.38 -12.08
N HIS A 20 8.15 -4.71 -12.58
CA HIS A 20 8.34 -5.31 -13.90
C HIS A 20 7.98 -6.80 -13.89
N THR A 21 7.86 -7.40 -15.07
CA THR A 21 7.50 -8.82 -15.23
C THR A 21 8.49 -9.80 -14.60
N ASP A 22 9.73 -9.37 -14.37
CA ASP A 22 10.78 -10.15 -13.68
C ASP A 22 10.79 -9.93 -12.15
N GLY A 23 9.85 -9.16 -11.62
CA GLY A 23 9.74 -8.82 -10.21
C GLY A 23 10.66 -7.69 -9.76
N SER A 24 11.47 -7.10 -10.65
CA SER A 24 12.29 -5.94 -10.30
C SER A 24 11.44 -4.67 -10.13
N LEU A 25 11.86 -3.78 -9.23
CA LEU A 25 11.21 -2.49 -9.06
C LEU A 25 11.54 -1.55 -10.22
N GLY A 26 10.51 -0.92 -10.76
CA GLY A 26 10.60 0.17 -11.73
C GLY A 26 10.50 1.54 -11.08
N GLU A 27 9.81 2.46 -11.75
CA GLU A 27 9.67 3.84 -11.30
C GLU A 27 8.85 3.99 -10.00
N LEU A 28 9.19 5.02 -9.22
CA LEU A 28 8.38 5.48 -8.09
C LEU A 28 7.11 6.15 -8.62
N LEU A 29 5.95 5.58 -8.29
CA LEU A 29 4.65 6.08 -8.70
C LEU A 29 4.07 7.06 -7.68
N TYR A 30 4.22 6.75 -6.40
CA TYR A 30 3.65 7.56 -5.32
C TYR A 30 4.59 7.60 -4.12
N ARG A 31 4.68 8.75 -3.47
CA ARG A 31 5.35 8.90 -2.19
C ARG A 31 4.57 9.88 -1.32
N TYR A 32 4.42 9.51 -0.05
CA TYR A 32 3.87 10.38 0.97
C TYR A 32 4.70 10.27 2.25
N GLN A 33 5.06 11.43 2.82
CA GLN A 33 5.80 11.57 4.08
C GLN A 33 5.01 12.55 4.96
N GLY A 34 4.06 12.05 5.73
CA GLY A 34 3.16 12.85 6.55
C GLY A 34 2.14 11.98 7.27
N PHE A 35 1.47 12.50 8.29
CA PHE A 35 0.55 11.73 9.12
C PHE A 35 -0.93 11.95 8.78
N ASP A 36 -1.27 13.09 8.15
CA ASP A 36 -2.63 13.62 8.21
C ASP A 36 -3.46 13.40 6.94
N GLN A 37 -2.99 13.90 5.81
CA GLN A 37 -3.77 14.03 4.58
C GLN A 37 -2.93 13.57 3.38
N PRO A 38 -2.82 12.25 3.14
CA PRO A 38 -2.18 11.74 1.94
C PRO A 38 -2.87 12.32 0.71
N ASN A 39 -2.08 12.89 -0.20
CA ASN A 39 -2.60 13.46 -1.43
C ASN A 39 -3.15 12.33 -2.32
N PHE A 40 -4.29 12.59 -2.96
CA PHE A 40 -4.74 11.74 -4.06
C PHE A 40 -3.99 12.14 -5.34
N GLN A 41 -3.02 11.33 -5.74
CA GLN A 41 -2.20 11.59 -6.92
C GLN A 41 -2.93 11.14 -8.17
N GLN A 42 -3.37 12.10 -8.97
CA GLN A 42 -3.92 11.87 -10.29
C GLN A 42 -2.85 12.12 -11.35
N PHE A 43 -2.58 11.12 -12.19
CA PHE A 43 -1.59 11.24 -13.25
C PHE A 43 -2.22 11.83 -14.51
N SER A 44 -1.66 12.92 -15.02
CA SER A 44 -2.07 13.51 -16.31
C SER A 44 -1.65 12.63 -17.49
N ASP A 45 -0.48 12.00 -17.38
CA ASP A 45 0.01 10.93 -18.27
C ASP A 45 0.14 9.66 -17.42
N PRO A 46 -0.89 8.81 -17.35
CA PRO A 46 -0.93 7.70 -16.42
C PRO A 46 0.01 6.57 -16.87
N PRO A 47 0.75 5.95 -15.92
CA PRO A 47 1.54 4.77 -16.24
C PRO A 47 0.61 3.65 -16.73
N VAL A 48 1.04 2.96 -17.78
CA VAL A 48 0.37 1.79 -18.32
C VAL A 48 1.06 0.55 -17.76
N LEU A 49 0.31 -0.30 -17.07
CA LEU A 49 0.78 -1.60 -16.62
C LEU A 49 0.42 -2.64 -17.68
N HIS A 50 1.42 -3.37 -18.14
CA HIS A 50 1.21 -4.49 -19.05
C HIS A 50 0.95 -5.79 -18.29
N PRO A 51 0.38 -6.82 -18.94
CA PRO A 51 0.21 -8.13 -18.31
C PRO A 51 1.50 -8.64 -17.69
N GLY A 52 1.45 -9.02 -16.42
CA GLY A 52 2.59 -9.49 -15.63
C GLY A 52 3.35 -8.39 -14.89
N GLU A 53 3.08 -7.12 -15.16
CA GLU A 53 3.55 -6.00 -14.34
C GLU A 53 2.57 -5.72 -13.19
N GLY A 54 3.04 -4.95 -12.21
CA GLY A 54 2.23 -4.64 -11.03
C GLY A 54 2.62 -3.35 -10.34
N ILE A 55 2.02 -3.15 -9.17
CA ILE A 55 2.38 -2.10 -8.23
C ILE A 55 2.72 -2.77 -6.91
N GLU A 56 3.90 -2.46 -6.37
CA GLU A 56 4.28 -2.79 -5.01
C GLU A 56 4.22 -1.52 -4.18
N TRP A 57 3.65 -1.60 -2.98
CA TRP A 57 3.66 -0.49 -2.04
C TRP A 57 4.23 -0.89 -0.70
N ARG A 58 4.84 0.09 -0.03
CA ARG A 58 5.58 -0.08 1.21
C ARG A 58 5.17 1.02 2.17
N CYS A 59 4.93 0.64 3.41
CA CYS A 59 4.76 1.58 4.51
C CYS A 59 5.91 1.39 5.49
N HIS A 60 6.43 2.50 5.98
CA HIS A 60 7.51 2.53 6.95
C HIS A 60 6.91 2.86 8.31
N TYR A 61 7.13 2.04 9.33
CA TYR A 61 6.55 2.24 10.66
C TYR A 61 7.62 2.42 11.72
N GLN A 62 7.29 3.15 12.79
CA GLN A 62 8.10 3.25 13.98
C GLN A 62 7.29 2.89 15.22
N ASN A 63 7.76 1.92 16.01
CA ASN A 63 7.16 1.58 17.30
C ASN A 63 8.10 1.93 18.45
N ASN A 64 7.89 3.10 19.05
CA ASN A 64 8.65 3.58 20.21
C ASN A 64 8.07 3.08 21.55
N THR A 65 7.39 1.93 21.55
CA THR A 65 6.72 1.36 22.74
C THR A 65 7.00 -0.13 22.86
N ASP A 66 6.70 -0.71 24.02
CA ASP A 66 6.78 -2.16 24.30
C ASP A 66 5.55 -2.95 23.83
N LYS A 67 4.54 -2.26 23.30
CA LYS A 67 3.30 -2.88 22.84
C LYS A 67 3.50 -3.56 21.49
N THR A 68 2.80 -4.67 21.30
CA THR A 68 2.63 -5.32 19.99
C THR A 68 1.42 -4.74 19.28
N PHE A 69 1.53 -4.56 17.96
CA PHE A 69 0.48 -4.00 17.12
C PHE A 69 0.26 -4.93 15.94
N THR A 70 -1.00 -5.14 15.61
CA THR A 70 -1.42 -6.08 14.57
C THR A 70 -2.03 -5.32 13.40
N TYR A 71 -2.28 -6.04 12.31
CA TYR A 71 -3.10 -5.51 11.23
C TYR A 71 -4.54 -5.27 11.71
N GLY A 72 -5.16 -4.17 11.29
CA GLY A 72 -6.60 -3.96 11.44
C GLY A 72 -7.03 -2.48 11.53
N PRO A 73 -8.36 -2.23 11.65
CA PRO A 73 -8.93 -0.90 11.49
C PRO A 73 -8.81 0.01 12.73
N ASP A 74 -8.46 -0.50 13.91
CA ASP A 74 -8.33 0.33 15.11
C ASP A 74 -6.99 1.07 15.13
N ALA A 75 -6.96 2.32 14.66
CA ALA A 75 -5.76 3.15 14.63
C ALA A 75 -5.04 3.33 15.98
N SER A 76 -5.70 3.07 17.12
CA SER A 76 -5.09 3.18 18.44
C SER A 76 -4.25 1.96 18.85
N THR A 77 -4.57 0.78 18.29
CA THR A 77 -3.94 -0.50 18.66
C THR A 77 -3.50 -1.36 17.47
N GLN A 78 -3.75 -0.90 16.23
CA GLN A 78 -3.54 -1.64 15.00
C GLN A 78 -3.01 -0.71 13.89
N GLU A 79 -2.35 -1.31 12.90
CA GLU A 79 -1.80 -0.64 11.73
C GLU A 79 -2.32 -1.29 10.44
N HIS A 80 -2.17 -0.61 9.31
CA HIS A 80 -2.37 -1.20 7.98
C HIS A 80 -1.57 -0.42 6.93
N CYS A 81 -1.32 -1.07 5.79
CA CYS A 81 -0.64 -0.47 4.64
C CYS A 81 -1.48 -0.70 3.39
N ILE A 82 -2.24 0.32 2.97
CA ILE A 82 -3.22 0.18 1.89
C ILE A 82 -2.94 1.21 0.80
N LEU A 83 -2.86 0.74 -0.45
CA LEU A 83 -2.95 1.58 -1.64
C LEU A 83 -4.41 1.59 -2.12
N PHE A 84 -5.03 2.77 -2.16
CA PHE A 84 -6.30 2.96 -2.84
C PHE A 84 -6.04 3.50 -4.24
N GLY A 85 -6.79 3.03 -5.23
CA GLY A 85 -6.62 3.49 -6.60
C GLY A 85 -7.86 3.37 -7.49
N ALA A 86 -7.87 4.17 -8.54
CA ALA A 86 -8.80 4.09 -9.65
C ALA A 86 -8.01 4.01 -10.97
N TYR A 87 -8.39 3.09 -11.84
CA TYR A 87 -7.72 2.85 -13.13
C TYR A 87 -8.75 2.78 -14.27
N TYR A 88 -8.22 2.87 -15.49
CA TYR A 88 -8.97 2.69 -16.72
C TYR A 88 -7.99 2.25 -17.84
N PRO A 89 -8.46 1.56 -18.90
CA PRO A 89 -9.82 1.00 -19.03
C PRO A 89 -10.05 -0.17 -18.05
N THR A 90 -11.32 -0.53 -17.87
CA THR A 90 -11.72 -1.76 -17.16
C THR A 90 -12.29 -2.76 -18.16
N ASP A 91 -12.20 -4.06 -17.87
CA ASP A 91 -12.81 -5.08 -18.74
C ASP A 91 -14.33 -5.09 -18.62
N THR A 92 -14.86 -4.72 -17.45
CA THR A 92 -16.29 -4.55 -17.18
C THR A 92 -16.58 -3.27 -16.40
N VAL A 93 -17.84 -2.82 -16.41
CA VAL A 93 -18.27 -1.61 -15.69
C VAL A 93 -18.17 -1.70 -14.15
N GLN A 94 -18.00 -2.91 -13.60
CA GLN A 94 -17.95 -3.17 -12.15
C GLN A 94 -16.67 -3.90 -11.75
N GLU A 95 -15.58 -3.71 -12.50
CA GLU A 95 -14.31 -4.35 -12.20
C GLU A 95 -13.65 -3.75 -10.94
N ALA A 96 -13.18 -4.63 -10.07
CA ALA A 96 -12.38 -4.28 -8.91
C ALA A 96 -11.20 -5.25 -8.80
N ILE A 97 -10.01 -4.72 -8.55
CA ILE A 97 -8.80 -5.50 -8.29
C ILE A 97 -8.46 -5.35 -6.82
N ASN A 98 -8.42 -6.48 -6.11
CA ASN A 98 -7.92 -6.55 -4.75
C ASN A 98 -6.59 -7.28 -4.74
N CYS A 99 -5.58 -6.70 -4.11
CA CYS A 99 -4.28 -7.31 -3.93
C CYS A 99 -3.92 -7.25 -2.44
N THR A 100 -3.58 -8.41 -1.90
CA THR A 100 -3.35 -8.65 -0.48
C THR A 100 -2.16 -9.58 -0.36
N HIS A 101 -1.12 -9.13 0.35
CA HIS A 101 0.13 -9.86 0.49
C HIS A 101 0.26 -10.40 1.91
N ASP A 102 -0.54 -11.43 2.22
CA ASP A 102 -0.38 -12.45 3.27
C ASP A 102 -1.71 -13.12 3.61
N LYS A 103 -1.64 -14.20 4.39
CA LYS A 103 -2.79 -14.89 4.96
C LYS A 103 -2.80 -14.73 6.48
N ASP A 104 -3.92 -14.34 7.09
CA ASP A 104 -4.08 -14.39 8.54
C ASP A 104 -4.08 -15.86 9.04
N SER A 105 -4.14 -16.08 10.36
CA SER A 105 -4.20 -17.44 10.93
C SER A 105 -5.43 -18.27 10.50
N ALA A 106 -6.45 -17.63 9.91
CA ALA A 106 -7.63 -18.26 9.34
C ALA A 106 -7.55 -18.41 7.80
N GLY A 107 -6.45 -18.00 7.17
CA GLY A 107 -6.25 -18.09 5.73
C GLY A 107 -6.88 -16.94 4.92
N HIS A 108 -7.25 -15.83 5.55
CA HIS A 108 -7.76 -14.65 4.85
C HIS A 108 -6.63 -13.77 4.36
N ASP A 109 -6.82 -13.26 3.15
CA ASP A 109 -6.00 -12.24 2.54
C ASP A 109 -5.87 -10.98 3.42
N VAL A 110 -4.66 -10.72 3.92
CA VAL A 110 -4.30 -9.54 4.74
C VAL A 110 -3.02 -8.91 4.23
N SER A 111 -2.89 -7.59 4.26
CA SER A 111 -1.61 -6.91 4.03
C SER A 111 -0.81 -6.97 5.33
N THR A 112 0.20 -7.83 5.47
CA THR A 112 1.00 -7.86 6.69
C THR A 112 1.81 -6.58 6.86
N VAL A 113 1.73 -6.01 8.06
CA VAL A 113 2.56 -4.89 8.49
C VAL A 113 3.66 -5.47 9.38
N ALA A 114 4.85 -5.66 8.82
CA ALA A 114 6.03 -6.01 9.59
C ALA A 114 6.61 -4.75 10.24
N ILE A 115 6.19 -4.46 11.48
CA ILE A 115 6.79 -3.38 12.27
C ILE A 115 8.10 -3.91 12.85
N ILE A 116 9.22 -3.61 12.18
CA ILE A 116 10.54 -3.94 12.69
C ILE A 116 10.85 -2.95 13.85
N PRO A 117 11.23 -3.42 15.05
CA PRO A 117 11.73 -2.54 16.10
C PRO A 117 12.95 -1.78 15.59
N GLY A 118 12.99 -0.46 15.81
CA GLY A 118 14.16 0.34 15.48
C GLY A 118 15.38 -0.09 16.32
N GLU A 119 16.56 -0.08 15.69
CA GLU A 119 17.86 -0.11 16.39
C GLU A 119 18.01 1.08 17.36
#